data_AF-A0A2P1PPQ6-F1
#
_entry.id   AF-A0A2P1PPQ6-F1
#
_cell.length_a   1.000
_cell.length_b   1.000
_cell.length_c   1.000
_cell.angle_alpha   90.00
_cell.angle_beta   90.00
_cell.angle_gamma   90.00
#
_symmetry.space_group_name_H-M   'P 1'
#
loop_
_entity.id
_entity.type
_entity.pdbx_description
1 polymer ?
#
loop_
_entity_poly.entity_id
_entity_poly.type
_entity_poly.pdbx_seq_one_letter_code
_entity_poly.pdbx_strand_id
1 'polypeptide(L)'
;MLNLRIALLTFLSIQICACASVSKQKAYEKMVTEFRDRLELLSGAESEDCGSFGRGEDGNVEVACANGAMAAGKAFRLYGRDLGIDSILYKGVAVDASGKMFLVVGDSDRHGGGSWRAHPAVSSFSCETRSGVFTPENVFECVGRKEQ
;
A
#
# COMPACT_ATOMS: atom_id res chain seq x y z
N MET A 1 46.10 -20.90 16.12
CA MET A 1 44.73 -21.32 16.48
C MET A 1 43.78 -20.17 16.85
N LEU A 2 44.27 -18.98 17.25
CA LEU A 2 43.43 -17.82 17.58
C LEU A 2 42.74 -17.20 16.34
N ASN A 3 43.42 -17.18 15.18
CA ASN A 3 42.92 -16.56 13.94
C ASN A 3 41.75 -17.31 13.27
N LEU A 4 41.61 -18.63 13.50
CA LEU A 4 40.52 -19.43 12.93
C LEU A 4 39.18 -19.21 13.65
N ARG A 5 39.23 -18.86 14.95
CA ARG A 5 38.02 -18.60 15.76
C ARG A 5 37.39 -17.25 15.46
N ILE A 6 38.20 -16.24 15.14
CA ILE A 6 37.73 -14.90 14.77
C ILE A 6 37.04 -14.93 13.40
N ALA A 7 37.59 -15.68 12.43
CA ALA A 7 37.00 -15.84 11.11
C ALA A 7 35.67 -16.64 11.12
N LEU A 8 35.52 -17.61 12.04
CA LEU A 8 34.26 -18.35 12.19
C LEU A 8 33.15 -17.47 12.80
N LEU A 9 33.50 -16.61 13.76
CA LEU A 9 32.53 -15.72 14.41
C LEU A 9 32.01 -14.64 13.46
N THR A 10 32.87 -14.07 12.60
CA THR A 10 32.44 -13.09 11.59
C THR A 10 31.53 -13.71 10.54
N PHE A 11 31.82 -14.93 10.06
CA PHE A 11 30.95 -15.64 9.12
C PHE A 11 29.57 -15.96 9.72
N LEU A 12 29.51 -16.33 11.00
CA LEU A 12 28.25 -16.63 11.68
C LEU A 12 27.38 -15.37 11.86
N SER A 13 27.97 -14.22 12.17
CA SER A 13 27.24 -12.96 12.30
C SER A 13 26.66 -12.43 10.97
N ILE A 14 27.33 -12.69 9.84
CA ILE A 14 26.83 -12.28 8.51
C ILE A 14 25.62 -13.13 8.09
N GLN A 15 25.63 -14.43 8.40
CA GLN A 15 24.51 -15.35 8.09
C GLN A 15 23.23 -14.98 8.84
N ILE A 16 23.33 -14.49 10.08
CA ILE A 16 22.15 -14.15 10.90
C ILE A 16 21.48 -12.85 10.41
N CYS A 17 22.24 -11.85 9.97
CA CYS A 17 21.67 -10.62 9.41
C CYS A 17 20.87 -10.87 8.12
N ALA A 18 21.34 -11.76 7.25
CA ALA A 18 20.67 -12.07 5.98
C ALA A 18 19.26 -12.68 6.19
N CYS A 19 19.09 -13.56 7.18
CA CYS A 19 17.80 -14.21 7.45
C CYS A 19 16.71 -13.25 7.94
N ALA A 20 17.07 -12.27 8.78
CA ALA A 20 16.13 -11.27 9.28
C ALA A 20 15.58 -10.40 8.12
N SER A 21 16.45 -9.97 7.22
CA SER A 21 16.09 -9.17 6.04
C SER A 21 15.14 -9.91 5.09
N VAL A 22 15.38 -11.20 4.84
CA VAL A 22 14.54 -12.02 3.94
C VAL A 22 13.11 -12.16 4.51
N SER A 23 12.96 -12.33 5.83
CA SER A 23 11.64 -12.45 6.45
C SER A 23 10.79 -11.18 6.33
N LYS A 24 11.41 -10.00 6.50
CA LYS A 24 10.72 -8.71 6.37
C LYS A 24 10.33 -8.41 4.93
N GLN A 25 11.21 -8.73 3.98
CA GLN A 25 10.92 -8.60 2.56
C GLN A 25 9.71 -9.44 2.13
N LYS A 26 9.65 -10.71 2.55
CA LYS A 26 8.52 -11.59 2.23
C LYS A 26 7.20 -11.11 2.86
N ALA A 27 7.27 -10.58 4.09
CA ALA A 27 6.11 -10.00 4.77
C ALA A 27 5.58 -8.76 4.03
N TYR A 28 6.49 -7.92 3.54
CA TYR A 28 6.16 -6.76 2.70
C TYR A 28 5.55 -7.16 1.36
N GLU A 29 6.15 -8.09 0.63
CA GLU A 29 5.62 -8.57 -0.65
C GLU A 29 4.21 -9.14 -0.50
N LYS A 30 3.98 -9.92 0.56
CA LYS A 30 2.66 -10.44 0.90
C LYS A 30 1.64 -9.31 1.14
N MET A 31 2.01 -8.27 1.89
CA MET A 31 1.16 -7.11 2.13
C MET A 31 0.79 -6.38 0.84
N VAL A 32 1.77 -6.17 -0.06
CA VAL A 32 1.53 -5.51 -1.35
C VAL A 32 0.56 -6.31 -2.21
N THR A 33 0.68 -7.64 -2.24
CA THR A 33 -0.28 -8.51 -2.93
C THR A 33 -1.66 -8.40 -2.31
N GLU A 34 -1.78 -8.57 -0.99
CA GLU A 34 -3.07 -8.45 -0.28
C GLU A 34 -3.73 -7.08 -0.48
N PHE A 35 -2.94 -6.01 -0.54
CA PHE A 35 -3.40 -4.65 -0.79
C PHE A 35 -4.00 -4.51 -2.20
N ARG A 36 -3.32 -5.04 -3.22
CA ARG A 36 -3.80 -5.01 -4.61
C ARG A 36 -5.03 -5.87 -4.80
N ASP A 37 -5.04 -7.07 -4.22
CA ASP A 37 -6.19 -7.97 -4.23
C ASP A 37 -7.41 -7.31 -3.56
N ARG A 38 -7.19 -6.57 -2.47
CA ARG A 38 -8.25 -5.83 -1.78
C ARG A 38 -8.81 -4.69 -2.62
N LEU A 39 -7.97 -3.96 -3.37
CA LEU A 39 -8.43 -2.94 -4.31
C LEU A 39 -9.29 -3.57 -5.41
N GLU A 40 -8.81 -4.63 -6.04
CA GLU A 40 -9.54 -5.36 -7.08
C GLU A 40 -10.89 -5.89 -6.60
N LEU A 41 -10.90 -6.50 -5.42
CA LEU A 41 -12.12 -7.03 -4.83
C LEU A 41 -13.17 -5.93 -4.61
N LEU A 42 -12.75 -4.75 -4.17
CA LEU A 42 -13.65 -3.65 -3.83
C LEU A 42 -14.12 -2.87 -5.07
N SER A 43 -13.26 -2.65 -6.07
CA SER A 43 -13.65 -1.98 -7.32
C SER A 43 -14.34 -2.91 -8.31
N GLY A 44 -14.07 -4.23 -8.22
CA GLY A 44 -14.53 -5.25 -9.14
C GLY A 44 -13.50 -5.57 -10.24
N ALA A 45 -13.54 -6.81 -10.76
CA ALA A 45 -12.55 -7.31 -11.72
C ALA A 45 -12.47 -6.50 -13.03
N GLU A 46 -13.59 -5.90 -13.46
CA GLU A 46 -13.68 -5.07 -14.67
C GLU A 46 -13.40 -3.59 -14.40
N SER A 47 -12.93 -3.23 -13.20
CA SER A 47 -12.61 -1.84 -12.86
C SER A 47 -11.42 -1.33 -13.66
N GLU A 48 -11.44 -0.04 -13.99
CA GLU A 48 -10.32 0.63 -14.65
C GLU A 48 -9.13 0.77 -13.69
N ASP A 49 -7.99 0.19 -14.05
CA ASP A 49 -6.76 0.31 -13.27
C ASP A 49 -6.02 1.59 -13.69
N CYS A 50 -6.19 2.65 -12.91
CA CYS A 50 -5.56 3.94 -13.15
C CYS A 50 -4.09 3.98 -12.69
N GLY A 51 -3.52 2.85 -12.28
CA GLY A 51 -2.11 2.74 -11.96
C GLY A 51 -1.75 3.26 -10.57
N SER A 52 -0.50 3.73 -10.47
CA SER A 52 0.04 4.18 -9.19
C SER A 52 1.18 5.16 -9.31
N PHE A 53 1.29 6.04 -8.32
CA PHE A 53 2.41 6.98 -8.20
C PHE A 53 3.04 6.94 -6.81
N GLY A 54 4.34 7.20 -6.74
CA GLY A 54 5.11 7.27 -5.51
C GLY A 54 5.14 8.66 -4.88
N ARG A 55 5.66 8.74 -3.65
CA ARG A 55 5.92 10.01 -2.97
C ARG A 55 6.86 10.89 -3.79
N GLY A 56 6.39 12.10 -4.11
CA GLY A 56 7.15 13.09 -4.88
C GLY A 56 7.12 12.86 -6.39
N GLU A 57 6.42 11.83 -6.86
CA GLU A 57 6.10 11.66 -8.28
C GLU A 57 4.89 12.52 -8.64
N ASP A 58 4.83 12.94 -9.91
CA ASP A 58 3.67 13.63 -10.45
C ASP A 58 2.56 12.60 -10.74
N GLY A 59 1.54 12.56 -9.88
CA GLY A 59 0.39 11.66 -10.00
C GLY A 59 -0.74 12.17 -10.91
N ASN A 60 -0.51 13.25 -11.68
CA ASN A 60 -1.57 13.88 -12.49
C ASN A 60 -2.15 12.94 -13.55
N VAL A 61 -1.37 12.03 -14.12
CA VAL A 61 -1.83 11.09 -15.16
C VAL A 61 -2.82 10.08 -14.56
N GLU A 62 -2.46 9.49 -13.44
CA GLU A 62 -3.26 8.50 -12.72
C GLU A 62 -4.54 9.14 -12.17
N VAL A 63 -4.43 10.37 -11.64
CA VAL A 63 -5.58 11.15 -11.18
C VAL A 63 -6.49 11.55 -12.34
N ALA A 64 -5.95 11.90 -13.50
CA ALA A 64 -6.75 12.19 -14.70
C ALA A 64 -7.51 10.95 -15.17
N CYS A 65 -6.90 9.76 -15.13
CA CYS A 65 -7.60 8.50 -15.37
C CYS A 65 -8.77 8.32 -14.39
N ALA A 66 -8.53 8.48 -13.09
CA ALA A 66 -9.56 8.29 -12.06
C ALA A 66 -10.74 9.26 -12.25
N ASN A 67 -10.45 10.52 -12.57
CA ASN A 67 -11.47 11.53 -12.90
C ASN A 67 -12.25 11.17 -14.16
N GLY A 68 -11.58 10.65 -15.19
CA GLY A 68 -12.22 10.18 -16.43
C GLY A 68 -13.15 9.00 -16.18
N ALA A 69 -12.69 8.00 -15.44
CA ALA A 69 -13.50 6.83 -15.06
C ALA A 69 -14.71 7.24 -14.22
N MET A 70 -14.52 8.12 -13.23
CA MET A 70 -15.60 8.66 -12.40
C MET A 70 -16.63 9.44 -13.23
N ALA A 71 -16.19 10.32 -14.14
CA ALA A 71 -17.09 11.08 -15.01
C ALA A 71 -17.88 10.16 -15.97
N ALA A 72 -17.30 9.02 -16.35
CA ALA A 72 -17.95 7.99 -17.16
C ALA A 72 -18.83 7.02 -16.35
N GLY A 73 -18.92 7.18 -15.02
CA GLY A 73 -19.66 6.26 -14.14
C GLY A 73 -19.07 4.85 -14.09
N LYS A 74 -17.76 4.72 -14.30
CA LYS A 74 -17.05 3.44 -14.26
C LYS A 74 -16.43 3.18 -12.89
N ALA A 75 -16.37 1.90 -12.54
CA ALA A 75 -15.52 1.44 -11.45
C ALA A 75 -14.04 1.69 -11.79
N PHE A 76 -13.24 2.07 -10.81
CA PHE A 76 -11.80 2.24 -10.98
C PHE A 76 -11.03 1.97 -9.70
N ARG A 77 -9.72 1.80 -9.85
CA ARG A 77 -8.77 1.72 -8.75
C ARG A 77 -7.52 2.52 -9.05
N LEU A 78 -6.95 3.10 -8.00
CA LEU A 78 -5.75 3.92 -8.02
C LEU A 78 -5.05 3.79 -6.67
N TYR A 79 -3.73 3.71 -6.65
CA TYR A 79 -3.00 3.77 -5.38
C TYR A 79 -1.72 4.57 -5.44
N GLY A 80 -1.28 5.04 -4.28
CA GLY A 80 -0.03 5.74 -4.09
C GLY A 80 0.84 5.06 -3.04
N ARG A 81 2.16 5.17 -3.21
CA ARG A 81 3.14 4.74 -2.21
C ARG A 81 3.66 5.96 -1.45
N ASP A 82 3.55 5.92 -0.13
CA ASP A 82 4.10 6.89 0.80
C ASP A 82 5.14 6.23 1.70
N LEU A 83 5.99 7.06 2.31
CA LEU A 83 6.93 6.66 3.35
C LEU A 83 6.37 7.07 4.70
N GLY A 84 6.05 6.08 5.53
CA GLY A 84 5.90 6.26 6.96
C GLY A 84 7.26 6.53 7.62
N ILE A 85 7.24 6.82 8.93
CA ILE A 85 8.47 7.10 9.68
C ILE A 85 9.37 5.87 9.74
N ASP A 86 8.77 4.69 9.89
CA ASP A 86 9.44 3.40 10.03
C ASP A 86 8.76 2.28 9.23
N SER A 87 7.76 2.61 8.41
CA SER A 87 7.04 1.69 7.53
C SER A 87 6.87 2.27 6.13
N ILE A 88 6.63 1.38 5.16
CA ILE A 88 6.14 1.77 3.83
C ILE A 88 4.63 1.73 3.88
N LEU A 89 4.00 2.82 3.47
CA LEU A 89 2.56 2.97 3.44
C LEU A 89 2.07 2.94 2.00
N TYR A 90 1.00 2.19 1.76
CA TYR A 90 0.22 2.24 0.55
C TYR A 90 -1.15 2.81 0.88
N LYS A 91 -1.60 3.77 0.07
CA LYS A 91 -2.98 4.28 0.14
C LYS A 91 -3.60 4.08 -1.22
N GLY A 92 -4.79 3.49 -1.26
CA GLY A 92 -5.50 3.23 -2.50
C GLY A 92 -6.95 3.62 -2.40
N VAL A 93 -7.50 4.10 -3.51
CA VAL A 93 -8.93 4.24 -3.70
C VAL A 93 -9.41 3.15 -4.63
N ALA A 94 -10.52 2.53 -4.22
CA ALA A 94 -11.34 1.71 -5.09
C ALA A 94 -12.74 2.36 -5.16
N VAL A 95 -13.27 2.49 -6.37
CA VAL A 95 -14.66 2.86 -6.60
C VAL A 95 -15.33 1.72 -7.35
N ASP A 96 -16.45 1.24 -6.83
CA ASP A 96 -17.20 0.14 -7.46
C ASP A 96 -18.15 0.65 -8.56
N ALA A 97 -18.82 -0.28 -9.25
CA ALA A 97 -19.75 0.05 -10.32
C ALA A 97 -21.01 0.81 -9.86
N SER A 98 -21.28 0.87 -8.54
CA SER A 98 -22.37 1.67 -7.95
C SER A 98 -21.92 3.09 -7.58
N GLY A 99 -20.63 3.42 -7.76
CA GLY A 99 -20.05 4.69 -7.34
C GLY A 99 -19.72 4.74 -5.85
N LYS A 100 -19.73 3.60 -5.15
CA LYS A 100 -19.32 3.54 -3.75
C LYS A 100 -17.79 3.58 -3.67
N MET A 101 -17.29 4.47 -2.82
CA MET A 101 -15.86 4.70 -2.65
C MET A 101 -15.33 3.98 -1.41
N PHE A 102 -14.12 3.43 -1.56
CA PHE A 102 -13.40 2.74 -0.52
C PHE A 102 -11.97 3.26 -0.45
N LEU A 103 -11.46 3.45 0.76
CA LEU A 103 -10.04 3.67 1.03
C LEU A 103 -9.43 2.36 1.49
N VAL A 104 -8.36 1.93 0.84
CA VAL A 104 -7.53 0.79 1.27
C VAL A 104 -6.18 1.34 1.74
N VAL A 105 -5.71 0.86 2.89
CA VAL A 105 -4.41 1.24 3.45
C VAL A 105 -3.61 -0.03 3.68
N GLY A 106 -2.42 -0.10 3.09
CA GLY A 106 -1.41 -1.11 3.37
C GLY A 106 -0.31 -0.50 4.23
N ASP A 107 0.01 -1.14 5.35
CA ASP A 107 1.12 -0.74 6.23
C ASP A 107 2.08 -1.91 6.32
N SER A 108 3.37 -1.68 5.97
CA SER A 108 4.37 -2.73 6.06
C SER A 108 4.69 -3.14 7.50
N ASP A 109 4.41 -2.26 8.49
CA ASP A 109 4.60 -2.55 9.90
C ASP A 109 3.72 -1.66 10.80
N ARG A 110 2.49 -2.12 11.10
CA ARG A 110 1.52 -1.35 11.90
C ARG A 110 1.95 -1.08 13.35
N HIS A 111 2.97 -1.79 13.84
CA HIS A 111 3.50 -1.64 15.20
C HIS A 111 4.82 -0.87 15.23
N GLY A 112 5.35 -0.48 14.07
CA GLY A 112 6.61 0.22 13.91
C GLY A 112 7.85 -0.66 14.07
N GLY A 113 9.01 -0.06 13.76
CA GLY A 113 10.30 -0.75 13.63
C GLY A 113 10.93 -1.26 14.92
N GLY A 114 10.27 -1.08 16.07
CA GLY A 114 10.76 -1.49 17.40
C GLY A 114 10.62 -2.99 17.70
N SER A 115 9.93 -3.73 16.83
CA SER A 115 9.67 -5.17 17.02
C SER A 115 10.66 -6.04 16.21
N TRP A 116 10.88 -7.27 16.70
CA TRP A 116 11.76 -8.25 16.03
C TRP A 116 11.18 -8.77 14.70
N ARG A 117 9.91 -8.51 14.40
CA ARG A 117 9.18 -9.03 13.23
C ARG A 117 8.30 -7.94 12.65
N ALA A 118 8.30 -7.76 11.34
CA ALA A 118 7.36 -6.84 10.70
C ALA A 118 5.92 -7.31 10.93
N HIS A 119 5.01 -6.37 11.18
CA HIS A 119 3.59 -6.63 11.34
C HIS A 119 2.77 -5.98 10.22
N PRO A 120 2.86 -6.52 8.99
CA PRO A 120 2.11 -5.96 7.88
C PRO A 120 0.60 -6.06 8.12
N ALA A 121 -0.14 -5.08 7.63
CA ALA A 121 -1.59 -5.08 7.66
C ALA A 121 -2.17 -4.37 6.43
N VAL A 122 -3.32 -4.86 5.99
CA VAL A 122 -4.17 -4.22 5.00
C VAL A 122 -5.53 -3.94 5.64
N SER A 123 -5.97 -2.70 5.58
CA SER A 123 -7.26 -2.26 6.14
C SER A 123 -8.07 -1.54 5.06
N SER A 124 -9.39 -1.66 5.10
CA SER A 124 -10.29 -1.01 4.15
C SER A 124 -11.42 -0.27 4.86
N PHE A 125 -11.85 0.84 4.29
CA PHE A 125 -12.85 1.71 4.87
C PHE A 125 -13.85 2.12 3.80
N SER A 126 -15.14 2.09 4.10
CA SER A 126 -16.11 2.80 3.26
C SER A 126 -15.96 4.30 3.50
N CYS A 127 -15.97 5.05 2.42
CA CYS A 127 -16.02 6.51 2.43
C CYS A 127 -17.40 6.97 2.00
N GLU A 128 -17.81 8.15 2.46
CA GLU A 128 -18.90 8.85 1.79
C GLU A 128 -18.49 9.15 0.35
N THR A 129 -19.45 9.06 -0.57
CA THR A 129 -19.20 9.40 -1.98
C THR A 129 -18.74 10.85 -2.06
N ARG A 130 -17.52 11.05 -2.53
CA ARG A 130 -16.96 12.39 -2.72
C ARG A 130 -17.60 13.04 -3.94
N SER A 131 -18.04 14.28 -3.80
CA SER A 131 -18.37 15.14 -4.92
C SER A 131 -17.16 16.01 -5.28
N GLY A 132 -16.91 16.18 -6.58
CA GLY A 132 -15.82 17.01 -7.10
C GLY A 132 -14.67 16.24 -7.74
N VAL A 133 -13.65 16.97 -8.17
CA VAL A 133 -12.52 16.45 -8.94
C VAL A 133 -11.42 15.97 -7.99
N PHE A 134 -10.86 14.79 -8.28
CA PHE A 134 -9.67 14.31 -7.59
C PHE A 134 -8.44 15.11 -7.99
N THR A 135 -7.59 15.37 -7.00
CA THR A 135 -6.24 15.91 -7.18
C THR A 135 -5.24 15.01 -6.47
N PRO A 136 -3.94 15.06 -6.82
CA PRO A 136 -2.91 14.27 -6.12
C PRO A 136 -2.92 14.47 -4.60
N GLU A 137 -3.30 15.66 -4.13
CA GLU A 137 -3.35 16.01 -2.70
C GLU A 137 -4.56 15.38 -1.98
N ASN A 138 -5.65 15.14 -2.70
CA ASN A 138 -6.94 14.84 -2.08
C ASN A 138 -7.47 13.43 -2.42
N VAL A 139 -6.86 12.75 -3.39
CA VAL A 139 -7.41 11.51 -3.95
C VAL A 139 -7.54 10.40 -2.92
N PHE A 140 -6.69 10.37 -1.90
CA PHE A 140 -6.74 9.38 -0.81
C PHE A 140 -7.47 9.87 0.45
N GLU A 141 -8.15 11.02 0.40
CA GLU A 141 -8.96 11.49 1.52
C GLU A 141 -10.30 10.74 1.57
N CYS A 142 -10.61 10.17 2.73
CA CYS A 142 -11.84 9.42 2.98
C CYS A 142 -12.68 10.14 4.04
N VAL A 143 -13.65 10.94 3.58
CA VAL A 143 -14.61 11.62 4.45
C VAL A 143 -15.63 10.61 4.99
N GLY A 144 -16.03 10.74 6.25
CA GLY A 144 -17.01 9.85 6.88
C GLY A 144 -16.54 8.40 7.06
N ARG A 145 -15.21 8.20 7.20
CA ARG A 145 -14.56 6.88 7.29
C ARG A 145 -15.25 5.95 8.29
N LYS A 146 -15.72 4.80 7.80
CA LYS A 146 -16.18 3.66 8.60
C LYS A 146 -15.37 2.43 8.25
N GLU A 147 -14.78 1.79 9.25
CA GLU A 147 -14.04 0.54 9.09
C GLU A 147 -15.00 -0.58 8.67
N GLN A 148 -14.53 -1.44 7.75
CA GLN A 148 -15.29 -2.58 7.24
C GLN A 148 -14.83 -3.89 7.84
#